data_AF-A0A1G3AHW3-F1
#
_entry.id   AF-A0A1G3AHW3-F1
#
_cell.length_a   1.000
_cell.length_b   1.000
_cell.length_c   1.000
_cell.angle_alpha   90.00
_cell.angle_beta   90.00
_cell.angle_gamma   90.00
#
_symmetry.space_group_name_H-M   'P 1'
#
loop_
_entity.id
_entity.type
_entity.pdbx_description
1 polymer ?
#
loop_
_entity_poly.entity_id
_entity_poly.type
_entity_poly.pdbx_seq_one_letter_code
_entity_poly.pdbx_strand_id
1 'polypeptide(L)'
;MNKLNEEEIKNKMLNFYFKFDSIKFNKCLEPSMTCKNTAIKAHSVQNSKILENLIDNGHVCTFTHKLIQNSFPKIEFGLLGRNEATTFTGLCSTHDNELFSTIDKDRIDLKNNEHLFLLAYRTIYKGLYATMDAAFKIQIAYLQKIDLGIDPGDKQTIACELATSRLMISHQTWLYKTQFDNILLNRYYDLICHDTFIINLKEPTIAVSSLFTIDKFLVDNYILRIVLNVLPVSKTKTYIIFSYLKQHATAAQAVLDKILNSTDSYQLYEISRLILNHCENFVLSPTYVKSWSSSKKDTITKFFKDTIFEGNYDFHSPELYLF
;
A
#
# COMPACT_ATOMS: atom_id res chain seq x y z
N MET A 1 -28.76 22.64 25.62
CA MET A 1 -27.29 22.69 25.58
C MET A 1 -26.87 24.10 25.25
N ASN A 2 -26.01 24.74 26.06
CA ASN A 2 -25.40 26.00 25.67
C ASN A 2 -24.59 25.76 24.39
N LYS A 3 -24.88 26.52 23.33
CA LYS A 3 -24.06 26.51 22.11
C LYS A 3 -22.67 27.00 22.48
N LEU A 4 -21.65 26.19 22.16
CA LEU A 4 -20.25 26.59 22.31
C LEU A 4 -19.99 27.80 21.42
N ASN A 5 -19.19 28.75 21.91
CA ASN A 5 -18.72 29.85 21.07
C ASN A 5 -17.57 29.39 20.14
N GLU A 6 -17.23 30.19 19.13
CA GLU A 6 -16.21 29.84 18.13
C GLU A 6 -14.82 29.58 18.75
N GLU A 7 -14.45 30.31 19.80
CA GLU A 7 -13.17 30.17 20.48
C GLU A 7 -13.09 28.86 21.29
N GLU A 8 -14.17 28.47 21.95
CA GLU A 8 -14.32 27.20 22.64
C GLU A 8 -14.25 26.01 21.67
N ILE A 9 -14.90 26.12 20.51
CA ILE A 9 -14.83 25.10 19.46
C ILE A 9 -13.38 24.95 18.96
N LYS A 10 -12.71 26.06 18.66
CA LYS A 10 -11.32 26.07 18.19
C LYS A 10 -10.37 25.42 19.20
N ASN A 11 -10.49 25.76 20.48
CA ASN A 11 -9.68 25.19 21.55
C ASN A 11 -9.93 23.69 21.73
N LYS A 12 -11.19 23.24 21.65
CA LYS A 12 -11.52 21.81 21.70
C LYS A 12 -10.98 21.04 20.49
N MET A 13 -11.06 21.60 19.28
CA MET A 13 -10.48 20.99 18.08
C MET A 13 -8.96 20.86 18.16
N LEU A 14 -8.27 21.88 18.67
CA LEU A 14 -6.82 21.84 18.86
C LEU A 14 -6.40 20.75 19.85
N ASN A 15 -7.11 20.65 20.99
CA ASN A 15 -6.87 19.60 21.98
C ASN A 15 -7.19 18.20 21.43
N PHE A 16 -8.23 18.07 20.62
CA PHE A 16 -8.56 16.84 19.93
C PHE A 16 -7.46 16.45 18.94
N TYR A 17 -6.95 17.38 18.13
CA TYR A 17 -5.87 17.14 17.17
C TYR A 17 -4.63 16.51 17.84
N PHE A 18 -4.18 17.05 18.98
CA PHE A 18 -3.05 16.48 19.71
C PHE A 18 -3.30 15.06 20.25
N LYS A 19 -4.54 14.75 20.64
CA LYS A 19 -4.93 13.39 21.06
C LYS A 19 -5.05 12.46 19.84
N PHE A 20 -5.59 12.96 18.74
CA PHE A 20 -5.91 12.23 17.53
C PHE A 20 -4.68 11.59 16.87
N ASP A 21 -3.55 12.31 16.81
CA ASP A 21 -2.29 11.77 16.25
C ASP A 21 -1.77 10.53 16.99
N SER A 22 -2.12 10.39 18.28
CA SER A 22 -1.74 9.23 19.09
C SER A 22 -2.70 8.04 18.97
N ILE A 23 -3.89 8.25 18.40
CA ILE A 23 -4.90 7.21 18.20
C ILE A 23 -4.50 6.34 17.02
N LYS A 24 -4.31 5.05 17.29
CA LYS A 24 -4.00 4.04 16.27
C LYS A 24 -4.98 2.90 16.36
N PHE A 25 -5.35 2.37 15.21
CA PHE A 25 -6.02 1.08 15.15
C PHE A 25 -5.02 -0.01 15.60
N ASN A 26 -5.22 -0.62 16.77
CA ASN A 26 -4.23 -1.50 17.40
C ASN A 26 -4.78 -2.93 17.62
N LYS A 27 -5.37 -3.52 16.58
CA LYS A 27 -5.99 -4.85 16.64
C LYS A 27 -5.25 -5.84 15.73
N CYS A 28 -5.00 -7.05 16.23
CA CYS A 28 -4.55 -8.17 15.40
C CYS A 28 -5.67 -8.63 14.46
N LEU A 29 -5.39 -8.66 13.16
CA LEU A 29 -6.33 -8.96 12.09
C LEU A 29 -6.26 -10.41 11.58
N GLU A 30 -5.72 -11.31 12.41
CA GLU A 30 -5.63 -12.74 12.09
C GLU A 30 -7.00 -13.30 11.64
N PRO A 31 -7.03 -14.39 10.84
CA PRO A 31 -8.23 -14.83 10.12
C PRO A 31 -9.53 -14.91 10.93
N SER A 32 -9.47 -15.34 12.20
CA SER A 32 -10.64 -15.44 13.07
C SER A 32 -11.07 -14.12 13.68
N MET A 33 -10.22 -13.09 13.65
CA MET A 33 -10.43 -11.75 14.21
C MET A 33 -10.73 -11.75 15.72
N THR A 34 -10.37 -12.82 16.42
CA THR A 34 -10.66 -13.06 17.84
C THR A 34 -9.46 -12.79 18.75
N CYS A 35 -8.25 -12.70 18.17
CA CYS A 35 -7.04 -12.37 18.91
C CYS A 35 -7.16 -11.03 19.65
N LYS A 36 -6.83 -11.04 20.94
CA LYS A 36 -6.84 -9.86 21.84
C LYS A 36 -5.49 -9.15 21.95
N ASN A 37 -4.43 -9.71 21.36
CA ASN A 37 -3.10 -9.13 21.42
C ASN A 37 -3.02 -7.89 20.52
N THR A 38 -2.24 -6.91 20.98
CA THR A 38 -1.93 -5.70 20.22
C THR A 38 -1.14 -6.05 18.96
N ALA A 39 -1.48 -5.41 17.84
CA ALA A 39 -0.69 -5.53 16.63
C ALA A 39 0.69 -4.86 16.80
N ILE A 40 1.72 -5.46 16.21
CA ILE A 40 3.08 -4.94 16.18
C ILE A 40 3.33 -4.21 14.86
N LYS A 41 4.37 -3.37 14.85
CA LYS A 41 4.88 -2.77 13.61
C LYS A 41 5.65 -3.83 12.82
N ALA A 42 4.98 -4.50 11.88
CA ALA A 42 5.54 -5.50 10.99
C ALA A 42 5.96 -4.86 9.64
N HIS A 43 6.87 -5.49 8.91
CA HIS A 43 7.29 -5.03 7.57
C HIS A 43 6.56 -5.81 6.47
N SER A 44 5.96 -5.11 5.50
CA SER A 44 5.31 -5.74 4.34
C SER A 44 6.31 -6.23 3.30
N VAL A 45 7.48 -5.60 3.23
CA VAL A 45 8.65 -6.09 2.50
C VAL A 45 9.71 -6.47 3.53
N GLN A 46 10.16 -7.73 3.53
CA GLN A 46 11.06 -8.23 4.56
C GLN A 46 12.35 -7.40 4.64
N ASN A 47 12.60 -6.83 5.83
CA ASN A 47 13.70 -5.90 6.05
C ASN A 47 15.08 -6.55 5.84
N SER A 48 15.31 -7.73 6.41
CA SER A 48 16.62 -8.40 6.39
C SER A 48 17.01 -9.06 5.06
N LYS A 49 16.05 -9.40 4.19
CA LYS A 49 16.35 -10.10 2.93
C LYS A 49 16.17 -9.24 1.69
N ILE A 50 15.21 -8.31 1.72
CA ILE A 50 14.84 -7.51 0.55
C ILE A 50 15.33 -6.07 0.71
N LEU A 51 14.99 -5.40 1.83
CA LEU A 51 15.41 -4.01 2.02
C LEU A 51 16.92 -3.85 2.15
N GLU A 52 17.63 -4.83 2.73
CA GLU A 52 19.11 -4.82 2.80
C GLU A 52 19.79 -4.71 1.43
N ASN A 53 19.12 -5.12 0.36
CA ASN A 53 19.66 -4.94 -0.99
C ASN A 53 19.60 -3.47 -1.45
N LEU A 54 18.68 -2.66 -0.92
CA LEU A 54 18.39 -1.27 -1.32
C LEU A 54 18.97 -0.20 -0.38
N ILE A 55 19.28 -0.55 0.86
CA ILE A 55 19.62 0.43 1.89
C ILE A 55 20.98 1.11 1.64
N ASP A 56 21.01 2.44 1.84
CA ASP A 56 22.22 3.27 1.94
C ASP A 56 22.21 3.99 3.29
N ASN A 57 23.26 3.82 4.11
CA ASN A 57 23.37 4.39 5.46
C ASN A 57 22.11 4.21 6.35
N GLY A 58 21.50 3.03 6.32
CA GLY A 58 20.31 2.71 7.12
C GLY A 58 18.98 3.27 6.59
N HIS A 59 18.99 3.90 5.40
CA HIS A 59 17.82 4.53 4.80
C HIS A 59 17.49 3.93 3.42
N VAL A 60 16.23 4.06 3.04
CA VAL A 60 15.73 3.90 1.66
C VAL A 60 15.16 5.23 1.19
N CYS A 61 14.87 5.37 -0.11
CA CYS A 61 14.25 6.56 -0.68
C CYS A 61 12.78 6.28 -1.02
N THR A 62 11.88 7.21 -0.76
CA THR A 62 10.48 7.13 -1.18
C THR A 62 9.90 8.54 -1.32
N PHE A 63 8.63 8.66 -1.71
CA PHE A 63 7.94 9.93 -1.65
C PHE A 63 7.62 10.31 -0.20
N THR A 64 7.97 11.54 0.16
CA THR A 64 7.70 12.11 1.48
C THR A 64 6.85 13.35 1.34
N HIS A 65 6.01 13.59 2.35
CA HIS A 65 5.19 14.80 2.43
C HIS A 65 5.86 15.77 3.39
N LYS A 66 6.37 16.89 2.86
CA LYS A 66 6.86 17.98 3.70
C LYS A 66 5.73 18.99 3.92
N LEU A 67 5.30 19.14 5.16
CA LEU A 67 4.38 20.20 5.54
C LEU A 67 5.09 21.54 5.36
N ILE A 68 4.50 22.43 4.58
CA ILE A 68 4.95 23.80 4.39
C ILE A 68 3.84 24.69 4.95
N GLN A 69 4.22 25.67 5.76
CA GLN A 69 3.27 26.59 6.36
C GLN A 69 2.52 27.36 5.25
N ASN A 70 1.19 27.36 5.33
CA ASN A 70 0.29 28.07 4.39
C ASN A 70 0.38 27.62 2.91
N SER A 71 0.80 26.39 2.62
CA SER A 71 0.71 25.82 1.27
C SER A 71 0.42 24.31 1.28
N PHE A 72 0.07 23.77 0.13
CA PHE A 72 -0.13 22.32 -0.02
C PHE A 72 1.16 21.55 0.34
N PRO A 73 1.05 20.37 0.97
CA PRO A 73 2.21 19.55 1.28
C PRO A 73 3.05 19.30 0.03
N LYS A 74 4.35 19.59 0.11
CA LYS A 74 5.25 19.31 -0.99
C LYS A 74 5.58 17.83 -0.99
N ILE A 75 5.13 17.13 -2.02
CA ILE A 75 5.58 15.76 -2.31
C ILE A 75 6.93 15.86 -3.03
N GLU A 76 7.94 15.21 -2.46
CA GLU A 76 9.30 15.09 -3.00
C GLU A 76 9.95 13.77 -2.55
N PHE A 77 11.00 13.34 -3.26
CA PHE A 77 11.82 12.22 -2.83
C PHE A 77 12.55 12.56 -1.54
N GLY A 78 12.37 11.72 -0.52
CA GLY A 78 13.02 11.83 0.78
C GLY A 78 13.62 10.51 1.24
N LEU A 79 14.49 10.58 2.24
CA LEU A 79 15.02 9.41 2.91
C LEU A 79 14.04 8.96 4.00
N LEU A 80 13.85 7.65 4.10
CA LEU A 80 13.05 7.00 5.13
C LEU A 80 13.89 5.94 5.83
N GLY A 81 13.89 5.93 7.16
CA GLY A 81 14.63 4.95 7.94
C GLY A 81 14.15 3.53 7.65
N ARG A 82 15.05 2.55 7.56
CA ARG A 82 14.70 1.15 7.23
C ARG A 82 13.63 0.54 8.14
N ASN A 83 13.57 0.96 9.41
CA ASN A 83 12.61 0.49 10.42
C ASN A 83 11.22 1.15 10.32
N GLU A 84 11.08 2.13 9.43
CA GLU A 84 9.80 2.79 9.11
C GLU A 84 9.32 2.37 7.73
N ALA A 85 10.26 2.16 6.81
CA ALA A 85 10.00 1.68 5.47
C ALA A 85 9.13 0.41 5.45
N THR A 86 8.05 0.47 4.67
CA THR A 86 7.13 -0.66 4.39
C THR A 86 6.42 -1.22 5.63
N THR A 87 6.39 -0.49 6.75
CA THR A 87 5.78 -0.99 7.99
C THR A 87 4.27 -0.84 8.06
N PHE A 88 3.60 -1.74 8.76
CA PHE A 88 2.16 -1.70 9.07
C PHE A 88 1.86 -2.39 10.42
N THR A 89 0.69 -2.13 11.01
CA THR A 89 0.30 -2.64 12.34
C THR A 89 -0.94 -3.53 12.27
N GLY A 90 -0.90 -4.58 11.45
CA GLY A 90 -2.05 -5.47 11.19
C GLY A 90 -2.07 -6.80 11.96
N LEU A 91 -0.94 -7.25 12.53
CA LEU A 91 -0.83 -8.55 13.19
C LEU A 91 -0.03 -8.43 14.49
N CYS A 92 -0.33 -9.26 15.49
CA CYS A 92 0.53 -9.38 16.67
C CYS A 92 1.79 -10.19 16.32
N SER A 93 2.82 -10.14 17.17
CA SER A 93 4.09 -10.82 16.92
C SER A 93 3.94 -12.33 16.72
N THR A 94 3.05 -12.98 17.48
CA THR A 94 2.80 -14.42 17.37
C THR A 94 2.24 -14.77 15.98
N HIS A 95 1.13 -14.14 15.58
CA HIS A 95 0.49 -14.46 14.31
C HIS A 95 1.29 -14.00 13.09
N ASP A 96 2.03 -12.89 13.17
CA ASP A 96 2.91 -12.46 12.08
C ASP A 96 3.99 -13.52 11.80
N ASN A 97 4.62 -14.04 12.86
CA ASN A 97 5.61 -15.12 12.75
C ASN A 97 4.97 -16.43 12.27
N GLU A 98 3.84 -16.84 12.83
CA GLU A 98 3.16 -18.09 12.45
C GLU A 98 2.75 -18.08 10.98
N LEU A 99 2.18 -16.98 10.49
CA LEU A 99 1.68 -16.87 9.12
C LEU A 99 2.79 -16.80 8.07
N PHE A 100 3.89 -16.11 8.38
CA PHE A 100 4.87 -15.74 7.34
C PHE A 100 6.28 -16.29 7.56
N SER A 101 6.50 -17.09 8.61
CA SER A 101 7.83 -17.65 8.89
C SER A 101 8.44 -18.40 7.70
N THR A 102 7.64 -19.09 6.89
CA THR A 102 8.09 -19.79 5.68
C THR A 102 8.77 -18.83 4.71
N ILE A 103 8.11 -17.75 4.31
CA ILE A 103 8.68 -16.76 3.38
C ILE A 103 9.78 -15.90 4.01
N ASP A 104 9.81 -15.79 5.35
CA ASP A 104 10.82 -15.01 6.05
C ASP A 104 12.12 -15.79 6.31
N LYS A 105 12.04 -17.10 6.56
CA LYS A 105 13.20 -17.95 6.86
C LYS A 105 13.79 -18.57 5.61
N ASP A 106 12.96 -18.97 4.66
CA ASP A 106 13.41 -19.67 3.48
C ASP A 106 13.75 -18.72 2.33
N ARG A 107 14.35 -19.26 1.28
CA ARG A 107 14.49 -18.54 0.02
C ARG A 107 13.14 -18.54 -0.69
N ILE A 108 12.73 -17.38 -1.23
CA ILE A 108 11.51 -17.30 -2.04
C ILE A 108 11.66 -18.19 -3.27
N ASP A 109 10.77 -19.17 -3.42
CA ASP A 109 10.66 -20.05 -4.59
C ASP A 109 9.44 -19.64 -5.41
N LEU A 110 9.69 -19.20 -6.65
CA LEU A 110 8.64 -18.78 -7.58
C LEU A 110 7.83 -19.97 -8.13
N LYS A 111 8.23 -21.21 -7.86
CA LYS A 111 7.46 -22.41 -8.20
C LYS A 111 6.57 -22.90 -7.05
N ASN A 112 6.67 -22.29 -5.87
CA ASN A 112 5.89 -22.66 -4.70
C ASN A 112 4.69 -21.73 -4.53
N ASN A 113 3.48 -22.24 -4.79
CA ASN A 113 2.23 -21.49 -4.68
C ASN A 113 1.98 -20.97 -3.25
N GLU A 114 2.44 -21.67 -2.21
CA GLU A 114 2.33 -21.17 -0.83
C GLU A 114 3.21 -19.92 -0.63
N HIS A 115 4.44 -19.90 -1.16
CA HIS A 115 5.31 -18.74 -1.03
C HIS A 115 4.72 -17.52 -1.75
N LEU A 116 4.25 -17.71 -2.98
CA LEU A 116 3.62 -16.64 -3.77
C LEU A 116 2.33 -16.14 -3.11
N PHE A 117 1.50 -17.05 -2.60
CA PHE A 117 0.31 -16.72 -1.82
C PHE A 117 0.65 -15.87 -0.60
N LEU A 118 1.63 -16.29 0.22
CA LEU A 118 1.99 -15.60 1.45
C LEU A 118 2.54 -14.19 1.20
N LEU A 119 3.30 -13.98 0.11
CA LEU A 119 3.74 -12.64 -0.31
C LEU A 119 2.56 -11.73 -0.66
N ALA A 120 1.60 -12.26 -1.41
CA ALA A 120 0.38 -11.53 -1.77
C ALA A 120 -0.46 -11.23 -0.52
N TYR A 121 -0.63 -12.22 0.34
CA TYR A 121 -1.46 -12.15 1.53
C TYR A 121 -0.91 -11.15 2.57
N ARG A 122 0.41 -11.09 2.76
CA ARG A 122 1.06 -10.04 3.58
C ARG A 122 0.79 -8.64 3.04
N THR A 123 0.77 -8.48 1.72
CA THR A 123 0.46 -7.20 1.07
C THR A 123 -1.02 -6.81 1.28
N ILE A 124 -1.93 -7.79 1.25
CA ILE A 124 -3.35 -7.58 1.54
C ILE A 124 -3.58 -7.16 2.99
N TYR A 125 -2.89 -7.78 3.95
CA TYR A 125 -2.94 -7.38 5.36
C TYR A 125 -2.58 -5.91 5.57
N LYS A 126 -1.51 -5.46 4.91
CA LYS A 126 -1.13 -4.05 4.93
C LYS A 126 -2.24 -3.15 4.37
N GLY A 127 -2.80 -3.50 3.21
CA GLY A 127 -3.89 -2.74 2.60
C GLY A 127 -5.14 -2.68 3.49
N LEU A 128 -5.50 -3.81 4.11
CA LEU A 128 -6.60 -3.87 5.07
C LEU A 128 -6.34 -2.97 6.28
N TYR A 129 -5.14 -3.05 6.87
CA TYR A 129 -4.76 -2.20 7.98
C TYR A 129 -4.86 -0.71 7.62
N ALA A 130 -4.29 -0.31 6.47
CA ALA A 130 -4.30 1.08 6.03
C ALA A 130 -5.73 1.63 5.84
N THR A 131 -6.62 0.83 5.24
CA THR A 131 -8.03 1.22 5.06
C THR A 131 -8.81 1.26 6.38
N MET A 132 -8.55 0.32 7.30
CA MET A 132 -9.15 0.32 8.65
C MET A 132 -8.69 1.51 9.50
N ASP A 133 -7.38 1.79 9.54
CA ASP A 133 -6.84 2.92 10.30
C ASP A 133 -7.36 4.26 9.76
N ALA A 134 -7.41 4.43 8.43
CA ALA A 134 -7.99 5.60 7.80
C ALA A 134 -9.49 5.76 8.13
N ALA A 135 -10.28 4.69 7.99
CA ALA A 135 -11.72 4.72 8.29
C ALA A 135 -11.97 5.04 9.78
N PHE A 136 -11.22 4.40 10.68
CA PHE A 136 -11.31 4.63 12.12
C PHE A 136 -11.02 6.09 12.49
N LYS A 137 -9.91 6.64 11.99
CA LYS A 137 -9.52 8.04 12.21
C LYS A 137 -10.56 9.02 11.67
N ILE A 138 -11.00 8.85 10.42
CA ILE A 138 -11.99 9.73 9.81
C ILE A 138 -13.32 9.66 10.55
N GLN A 139 -13.74 8.47 10.99
CA GLN A 139 -14.96 8.30 11.78
C GLN A 139 -14.88 9.02 13.13
N ILE A 140 -13.78 8.90 13.88
CA ILE A 140 -13.59 9.62 15.15
C ILE A 140 -13.64 11.14 14.91
N ALA A 141 -12.96 11.63 13.87
CA ALA A 141 -12.96 13.05 13.53
C ALA A 141 -14.38 13.54 13.20
N TYR A 142 -15.18 12.74 12.49
CA TYR A 142 -16.58 13.05 12.19
C TYR A 142 -17.45 13.09 13.46
N LEU A 143 -17.35 12.09 14.34
CA LEU A 143 -18.08 12.08 15.61
C LEU A 143 -17.73 13.29 16.48
N GLN A 144 -16.45 13.69 16.51
CA GLN A 144 -16.02 14.88 17.24
C GLN A 144 -16.66 16.17 16.70
N LYS A 145 -16.89 16.27 15.38
CA LYS A 145 -17.59 17.42 14.78
C LYS A 145 -19.07 17.45 15.18
N ILE A 146 -19.71 16.30 15.30
CA ILE A 146 -21.08 16.19 15.81
C ILE A 146 -21.15 16.65 17.26
N ASP A 147 -20.24 16.16 18.12
CA ASP A 147 -20.20 16.53 19.55
C ASP A 147 -20.00 18.04 19.78
N LEU A 148 -19.32 18.72 18.85
CA LEU A 148 -19.10 20.17 18.87
C LEU A 148 -20.24 20.97 18.23
N GLY A 149 -21.24 20.30 17.63
CA GLY A 149 -22.33 20.94 16.90
C GLY A 149 -21.89 21.58 15.57
N ILE A 150 -20.72 21.19 15.04
CA ILE A 150 -20.22 21.63 13.72
C ILE A 150 -20.96 20.89 12.62
N ASP A 151 -21.10 19.58 12.78
CA ASP A 151 -21.89 18.72 11.89
C ASP A 151 -23.20 18.32 12.61
N PRO A 152 -24.32 18.23 11.90
CA PRO A 152 -25.64 17.97 12.50
C PRO A 152 -25.82 16.52 12.95
N GLY A 153 -25.07 15.57 12.37
CA GLY A 153 -25.12 14.14 12.70
C GLY A 153 -26.38 13.39 12.23
N ASP A 154 -27.49 14.10 12.02
CA ASP A 154 -28.78 13.57 11.55
C ASP A 154 -29.10 13.94 10.09
N LYS A 155 -28.20 14.65 9.42
CA LYS A 155 -28.30 15.06 8.01
C LYS A 155 -27.03 14.71 7.25
N GLN A 156 -27.18 14.52 5.95
CA GLN A 156 -26.06 14.31 5.04
C GLN A 156 -25.18 15.57 4.96
N THR A 157 -23.89 15.39 5.16
CA THR A 157 -22.84 16.41 5.01
C THR A 157 -21.62 15.78 4.33
N ILE A 158 -20.71 16.60 3.80
CA ILE A 158 -19.45 16.13 3.21
C ILE A 158 -18.63 15.29 4.21
N ALA A 159 -18.64 15.68 5.49
CA ALA A 159 -17.95 14.93 6.54
C ALA A 159 -18.58 13.55 6.77
N CYS A 160 -19.91 13.48 6.75
CA CYS A 160 -20.68 12.23 6.82
C CYS A 160 -20.38 11.31 5.62
N GLU A 161 -20.41 11.86 4.40
CA GLU A 161 -20.13 11.12 3.17
C GLU A 161 -18.70 10.57 3.15
N LEU A 162 -17.72 11.38 3.57
CA LEU A 162 -16.32 10.95 3.65
C LEU A 162 -16.13 9.84 4.69
N ALA A 163 -16.75 9.97 5.87
CA ALA A 163 -16.66 8.94 6.91
C ALA A 163 -17.32 7.62 6.46
N THR A 164 -18.51 7.71 5.87
CA THR A 164 -19.27 6.57 5.34
C THR A 164 -18.50 5.88 4.21
N SER A 165 -18.00 6.62 3.23
CA SER A 165 -17.27 6.04 2.10
C SER A 165 -15.99 5.33 2.54
N ARG A 166 -15.26 5.86 3.54
CA ARG A 166 -14.05 5.23 4.07
C ARG A 166 -14.35 3.94 4.84
N LEU A 167 -15.45 3.90 5.59
CA LEU A 167 -15.95 2.66 6.20
C LEU A 167 -16.31 1.62 5.12
N MET A 168 -16.97 2.03 4.04
CA MET A 168 -17.30 1.13 2.92
C MET A 168 -16.04 0.55 2.25
N ILE A 169 -15.03 1.38 1.97
CA ILE A 169 -13.74 0.93 1.40
C ILE A 169 -13.05 -0.07 2.33
N SER A 170 -13.05 0.21 3.64
CA SER A 170 -12.48 -0.69 4.65
C SER A 170 -13.22 -2.03 4.68
N HIS A 171 -14.56 -2.01 4.66
CA HIS A 171 -15.38 -3.22 4.62
C HIS A 171 -15.16 -4.04 3.35
N GLN A 172 -15.10 -3.41 2.18
CA GLN A 172 -14.82 -4.10 0.91
C GLN A 172 -13.42 -4.73 0.90
N THR A 173 -12.43 -4.05 1.48
CA THR A 173 -11.08 -4.60 1.63
C THR A 173 -11.06 -5.78 2.60
N TRP A 174 -11.86 -5.72 3.68
CA TRP A 174 -12.04 -6.83 4.60
C TRP A 174 -12.67 -8.04 3.90
N LEU A 175 -13.76 -7.86 3.14
CA LEU A 175 -14.38 -8.94 2.36
C LEU A 175 -13.37 -9.60 1.41
N TYR A 176 -12.56 -8.80 0.70
CA TYR A 176 -11.51 -9.33 -0.16
C TYR A 176 -10.47 -10.14 0.62
N LYS A 177 -10.01 -9.63 1.78
CA LYS A 177 -9.11 -10.37 2.66
C LYS A 177 -9.72 -11.69 3.16
N THR A 178 -11.02 -11.73 3.49
CA THR A 178 -11.65 -12.99 3.97
C THR A 178 -11.65 -14.09 2.92
N GLN A 179 -11.64 -13.75 1.62
CA GLN A 179 -11.45 -14.75 0.57
C GLN A 179 -10.06 -15.41 0.67
N PHE A 180 -9.01 -14.61 0.95
CA PHE A 180 -7.66 -15.12 1.18
C PHE A 180 -7.55 -15.89 2.49
N ASP A 181 -8.29 -15.51 3.54
CA ASP A 181 -8.35 -16.27 4.80
C ASP A 181 -8.86 -17.69 4.55
N ASN A 182 -9.96 -17.81 3.80
CA ASN A 182 -10.51 -19.11 3.45
C ASN A 182 -9.52 -19.94 2.61
N ILE A 183 -8.80 -19.31 1.68
CA ILE A 183 -7.75 -19.98 0.91
C ILE A 183 -6.63 -20.48 1.81
N LEU A 184 -6.15 -19.65 2.74
CA LEU A 184 -5.11 -20.03 3.69
C LEU A 184 -5.53 -21.21 4.58
N LEU A 185 -6.70 -21.10 5.22
CA LEU A 185 -7.20 -22.09 6.18
C LEU A 185 -7.40 -23.48 5.54
N ASN A 186 -7.82 -23.50 4.28
CA ASN A 186 -8.03 -24.74 3.52
C ASN A 186 -6.82 -25.15 2.67
N ARG A 187 -5.76 -24.33 2.64
CA ARG A 187 -4.57 -24.51 1.77
C ARG A 187 -4.89 -24.61 0.28
N TYR A 188 -5.89 -23.88 -0.19
CA TYR A 188 -6.33 -23.86 -1.59
C TYR A 188 -5.55 -22.84 -2.43
N TYR A 189 -4.23 -22.85 -2.34
CA TYR A 189 -3.38 -21.82 -2.97
C TYR A 189 -3.56 -21.73 -4.50
N ASP A 190 -4.00 -22.80 -5.15
CA ASP A 190 -4.31 -22.85 -6.59
C ASP A 190 -5.53 -22.00 -7.01
N LEU A 191 -6.24 -21.38 -6.04
CA LEU A 191 -7.29 -20.38 -6.29
C LEU A 191 -6.72 -18.97 -6.52
N ILE A 192 -5.40 -18.79 -6.37
CA ILE A 192 -4.69 -17.57 -6.77
C ILE A 192 -3.89 -17.83 -8.04
N CYS A 193 -3.97 -16.91 -8.98
CA CYS A 193 -3.12 -16.89 -10.17
C CYS A 193 -1.94 -15.95 -9.92
N HIS A 194 -0.78 -16.34 -10.46
CA HIS A 194 0.46 -15.59 -10.33
C HIS A 194 1.14 -15.44 -11.69
N ASP A 195 1.43 -14.19 -12.10
CA ASP A 195 2.35 -13.91 -13.20
C ASP A 195 3.70 -13.47 -12.61
N THR A 196 4.75 -14.24 -12.88
CA THR A 196 6.07 -14.05 -12.26
C THR A 196 7.16 -13.76 -13.29
N PHE A 197 8.01 -12.78 -13.00
CA PHE A 197 9.17 -12.41 -13.81
C PHE A 197 10.44 -12.39 -12.97
N ILE A 198 11.56 -12.79 -13.57
CA ILE A 198 12.89 -12.65 -13.00
C ILE A 198 13.66 -11.66 -13.86
N ILE A 199 14.11 -10.57 -13.26
CA ILE A 199 14.87 -9.55 -13.96
C ILE A 199 16.29 -9.51 -13.40
N ASN A 200 17.27 -9.35 -14.29
CA ASN A 200 18.67 -9.19 -13.93
C ASN A 200 19.06 -7.71 -14.11
N LEU A 201 19.38 -7.04 -13.02
CA LEU A 201 19.77 -5.64 -12.97
C LEU A 201 21.25 -5.50 -12.60
N LYS A 202 21.85 -4.35 -12.92
CA LYS A 202 23.22 -4.03 -12.51
C LYS A 202 23.33 -3.76 -11.01
N GLU A 203 22.28 -3.20 -10.43
CA GLU A 203 22.14 -2.91 -9.00
C GLU A 203 20.67 -2.98 -8.58
N PRO A 204 20.35 -3.13 -7.28
CA PRO A 204 18.98 -3.08 -6.78
C PRO A 204 18.39 -1.68 -6.88
N THR A 205 17.22 -1.55 -7.47
CA THR A 205 16.57 -0.25 -7.74
C THR A 205 15.38 0.00 -6.83
N ILE A 206 14.41 -0.91 -6.80
CA ILE A 206 13.10 -0.69 -6.18
C ILE A 206 12.57 -1.95 -5.48
N ALA A 207 11.87 -1.77 -4.37
CA ALA A 207 10.97 -2.77 -3.79
C ALA A 207 9.55 -2.24 -3.70
N VAL A 208 8.58 -3.09 -4.01
CA VAL A 208 7.15 -2.76 -4.03
C VAL A 208 6.37 -3.84 -3.29
N SER A 209 5.40 -3.42 -2.48
CA SER A 209 4.37 -4.27 -1.90
C SER A 209 3.09 -3.44 -1.87
N SER A 210 2.28 -3.63 -2.92
CA SER A 210 1.06 -2.86 -3.16
C SER A 210 -0.11 -3.75 -3.54
N LEU A 211 -1.27 -3.44 -2.97
CA LEU A 211 -2.58 -3.90 -3.41
C LEU A 211 -3.26 -2.70 -4.07
N PHE A 212 -3.60 -2.81 -5.36
CA PHE A 212 -4.27 -1.75 -6.08
C PHE A 212 -5.55 -2.23 -6.75
N THR A 213 -6.49 -1.30 -6.90
CA THR A 213 -7.73 -1.46 -7.65
C THR A 213 -7.57 -0.90 -9.05
N ILE A 214 -8.34 -1.43 -10.00
CA ILE A 214 -8.55 -0.78 -11.27
C ILE A 214 -10.01 -0.35 -11.32
N ASP A 215 -10.25 0.92 -11.01
CA ASP A 215 -11.59 1.45 -10.70
C ASP A 215 -12.60 1.33 -11.86
N LYS A 216 -12.11 1.03 -13.08
CA LYS A 216 -12.94 0.83 -14.28
C LYS A 216 -13.37 -0.62 -14.51
N PHE A 217 -12.83 -1.60 -13.76
CA PHE A 217 -13.09 -3.02 -14.00
C PHE A 217 -13.82 -3.65 -12.80
N LEU A 218 -15.12 -3.86 -13.01
CA LEU A 218 -15.95 -4.69 -12.15
C LEU A 218 -16.03 -6.10 -12.77
N VAL A 219 -15.73 -7.12 -11.98
CA VAL A 219 -15.94 -8.54 -12.33
C VAL A 219 -17.00 -9.06 -11.38
N ASP A 220 -18.16 -9.46 -11.90
CA ASP A 220 -19.30 -9.96 -11.10
C ASP A 220 -19.70 -9.01 -9.94
N ASN A 221 -19.72 -7.69 -10.19
CA ASN A 221 -19.94 -6.61 -9.20
C ASN A 221 -18.84 -6.44 -8.14
N TYR A 222 -17.70 -7.14 -8.27
CA TYR A 222 -16.53 -6.94 -7.42
C TYR A 222 -15.47 -6.09 -8.11
N ILE A 223 -14.84 -5.21 -7.34
CA ILE A 223 -13.71 -4.40 -7.82
C ILE A 223 -12.52 -5.32 -8.05
N LEU A 224 -11.97 -5.31 -9.27
CA LEU A 224 -10.74 -6.00 -9.61
C LEU A 224 -9.59 -5.49 -8.75
N ARG A 225 -8.91 -6.41 -8.09
CA ARG A 225 -7.74 -6.14 -7.24
C ARG A 225 -6.56 -6.98 -7.70
N ILE A 226 -5.41 -6.33 -7.81
CA ILE A 226 -4.15 -6.97 -8.19
C ILE A 226 -3.13 -6.63 -7.10
N VAL A 227 -2.39 -7.64 -6.67
CA VAL A 227 -1.25 -7.48 -5.78
C VAL A 227 0.02 -7.46 -6.61
N LEU A 228 0.87 -6.46 -6.41
CA LEU A 228 2.21 -6.38 -6.98
C LEU A 228 3.26 -6.47 -5.88
N ASN A 229 4.15 -7.44 -6.03
CA ASN A 229 5.40 -7.54 -5.29
C ASN A 229 6.58 -7.38 -6.24
N VAL A 230 7.45 -6.39 -5.98
CA VAL A 230 8.77 -6.26 -6.62
C VAL A 230 9.82 -6.43 -5.54
N LEU A 231 10.65 -7.46 -5.65
CA LEU A 231 11.49 -7.94 -4.57
C LEU A 231 12.94 -8.10 -5.06
N PRO A 232 13.84 -7.16 -4.75
CA PRO A 232 15.27 -7.35 -4.94
C PRO A 232 15.79 -8.44 -4.01
N VAL A 233 15.91 -9.66 -4.54
CA VAL A 233 16.33 -10.86 -3.78
C VAL A 233 17.84 -11.03 -3.74
N SER A 234 18.58 -10.31 -4.58
CA SER A 234 20.03 -10.17 -4.50
C SER A 234 20.48 -8.83 -5.09
N LYS A 235 21.79 -8.59 -5.14
CA LYS A 235 22.37 -7.39 -5.77
C LYS A 235 22.12 -7.28 -7.28
N THR A 236 21.73 -8.36 -7.94
CA THR A 236 21.50 -8.37 -9.40
C THR A 236 20.19 -9.01 -9.80
N LYS A 237 19.46 -9.66 -8.89
CA LYS A 237 18.20 -10.34 -9.21
C LYS A 237 17.03 -9.72 -8.47
N THR A 238 15.99 -9.41 -9.23
CA THR A 238 14.72 -8.94 -8.69
C THR A 238 13.60 -9.84 -9.20
N TYR A 239 12.68 -10.19 -8.32
CA TYR A 239 11.45 -10.90 -8.65
C TYR A 239 10.31 -9.90 -8.78
N ILE A 240 9.49 -10.06 -9.80
CA ILE A 240 8.24 -9.32 -9.98
C ILE A 240 7.11 -10.32 -10.00
N ILE A 241 6.13 -10.13 -9.14
CA ILE A 241 5.02 -11.07 -8.94
C ILE A 241 3.73 -10.26 -8.95
N PHE A 242 2.87 -10.52 -9.92
CA PHE A 242 1.47 -10.12 -9.89
C PHE A 242 0.65 -11.27 -9.35
N SER A 243 -0.25 -11.00 -8.40
CA SER A 243 -1.16 -12.01 -7.84
C SER A 243 -2.60 -11.51 -7.80
N TYR A 244 -3.53 -12.37 -8.19
CA TYR A 244 -4.96 -12.06 -8.24
C TYR A 244 -5.81 -13.33 -8.13
N LEU A 245 -7.06 -13.20 -7.72
CA LEU A 245 -7.99 -14.33 -7.62
C LEU A 245 -8.17 -15.00 -8.99
N LYS A 246 -8.17 -16.33 -9.02
CA LYS A 246 -8.32 -17.11 -10.26
C LYS A 246 -9.59 -16.78 -11.04
N GLN A 247 -10.70 -16.53 -10.35
CA GLN A 247 -11.95 -16.08 -10.96
C GLN A 247 -11.84 -14.73 -11.69
N HIS A 248 -10.84 -13.91 -11.36
CA HIS A 248 -10.59 -12.62 -11.99
C HIS A 248 -9.44 -12.65 -13.00
N ALA A 249 -8.89 -13.83 -13.31
CA ALA A 249 -7.67 -13.95 -14.09
C ALA A 249 -7.77 -13.29 -15.47
N THR A 250 -8.85 -13.53 -16.22
CA THR A 250 -9.05 -12.92 -17.54
C THR A 250 -9.05 -11.39 -17.49
N ALA A 251 -9.73 -10.79 -16.50
CA ALA A 251 -9.77 -9.34 -16.35
C ALA A 251 -8.42 -8.78 -15.89
N ALA A 252 -7.74 -9.46 -14.95
CA ALA A 252 -6.41 -9.07 -14.50
C ALA A 252 -5.39 -9.11 -15.64
N GLN A 253 -5.39 -10.17 -16.44
CA GLN A 253 -4.50 -10.32 -17.59
C GLN A 253 -4.80 -9.28 -18.68
N ALA A 254 -6.06 -8.93 -18.90
CA ALA A 254 -6.41 -7.85 -19.82
C ALA A 254 -5.86 -6.48 -19.38
N VAL A 255 -5.85 -6.20 -18.07
CA VAL A 255 -5.20 -4.99 -17.51
C VAL A 255 -3.69 -5.05 -17.67
N LEU A 256 -3.10 -6.23 -17.44
CA LEU A 256 -1.65 -6.44 -17.47
C LEU A 256 -1.11 -6.71 -18.88
N ASP A 257 -1.95 -6.73 -19.92
CA ASP A 257 -1.63 -7.19 -21.27
C ASP A 257 -0.35 -6.55 -21.84
N LYS A 258 -0.21 -5.23 -21.70
CA LYS A 258 0.99 -4.48 -22.13
C LYS A 258 2.28 -4.95 -21.44
N ILE A 259 2.20 -5.42 -20.21
CA ILE A 259 3.33 -5.96 -19.45
C ILE A 259 3.56 -7.42 -19.83
N LEU A 260 2.50 -8.23 -19.90
CA LEU A 260 2.61 -9.67 -20.18
C LEU A 260 3.10 -9.96 -21.61
N ASN A 261 2.76 -9.09 -22.57
CA ASN A 261 3.14 -9.24 -23.99
C ASN A 261 4.35 -8.39 -24.41
N SER A 262 5.04 -7.75 -23.47
CA SER A 262 6.30 -7.04 -23.74
C SER A 262 7.50 -7.73 -23.10
N THR A 263 8.69 -7.39 -23.55
CA THR A 263 9.95 -7.89 -22.99
C THR A 263 10.92 -6.74 -22.70
N ASP A 264 12.01 -7.07 -22.00
CA ASP A 264 13.17 -6.21 -21.81
C ASP A 264 12.82 -4.84 -21.19
N SER A 265 13.48 -3.77 -21.66
CA SER A 265 13.32 -2.42 -21.14
C SER A 265 11.89 -1.89 -21.28
N TYR A 266 11.15 -2.30 -22.30
CA TYR A 266 9.77 -1.84 -22.47
C TYR A 266 8.82 -2.46 -21.44
N GLN A 267 9.01 -3.74 -21.09
CA GLN A 267 8.25 -4.37 -20.00
C GLN A 267 8.51 -3.66 -18.66
N LEU A 268 9.78 -3.41 -18.35
CA LEU A 268 10.18 -2.70 -17.13
C LEU A 268 9.65 -1.25 -17.10
N TYR A 269 9.57 -0.60 -18.26
CA TYR A 269 8.96 0.71 -18.40
C TYR A 269 7.46 0.69 -18.06
N GLU A 270 6.68 -0.24 -18.61
CA GLU A 270 5.25 -0.33 -18.31
C GLU A 270 4.99 -0.71 -16.83
N ILE A 271 5.82 -1.57 -16.24
CA ILE A 271 5.78 -1.86 -14.80
C ILE A 271 6.08 -0.59 -13.99
N SER A 272 7.06 0.22 -14.40
CA SER A 272 7.38 1.49 -13.74
C SER A 272 6.20 2.46 -13.72
N ARG A 273 5.51 2.58 -14.85
CA ARG A 273 4.29 3.40 -14.98
C ARG A 273 3.17 2.88 -14.08
N LEU A 274 2.96 1.57 -14.06
CA LEU A 274 1.97 0.94 -13.18
C LEU A 274 2.28 1.25 -11.71
N ILE A 275 3.55 1.13 -11.30
CA ILE A 275 3.98 1.48 -9.94
C ILE A 275 3.68 2.93 -9.62
N LEU A 276 4.06 3.87 -10.48
CA LEU A 276 3.83 5.30 -10.24
C LEU A 276 2.35 5.72 -10.30
N ASN A 277 1.51 4.97 -11.04
CA ASN A 277 0.08 5.23 -11.13
C ASN A 277 -0.70 4.67 -9.93
N HIS A 278 -0.30 3.53 -9.39
CA HIS A 278 -1.15 2.73 -8.50
C HIS A 278 -0.52 2.34 -7.17
N CYS A 279 0.80 2.47 -7.03
CA CYS A 279 1.49 2.01 -5.84
C CYS A 279 1.88 3.21 -4.99
N GLU A 280 1.11 3.43 -3.92
CA GLU A 280 1.45 4.43 -2.90
C GLU A 280 2.67 4.01 -2.06
N ASN A 281 3.02 2.72 -2.09
CA ASN A 281 3.95 2.11 -1.16
C ASN A 281 5.09 1.35 -1.86
N PHE A 282 6.02 2.12 -2.42
CA PHE A 282 7.30 1.59 -2.91
C PHE A 282 8.48 2.31 -2.25
N VAL A 283 9.62 1.64 -2.25
CA VAL A 283 10.88 2.18 -1.76
C VAL A 283 11.98 1.94 -2.79
N LEU A 284 12.83 2.94 -2.98
CA LEU A 284 13.92 2.98 -3.94
C LEU A 284 15.27 2.95 -3.20
N SER A 285 16.30 2.45 -3.88
CA SER A 285 17.68 2.59 -3.43
C SER A 285 18.08 4.08 -3.44
N PRO A 286 18.60 4.64 -2.32
CA PRO A 286 19.04 6.02 -2.31
C PRO A 286 20.21 6.30 -3.27
N THR A 287 21.13 5.36 -3.45
CA THR A 287 22.25 5.52 -4.41
C THR A 287 21.73 5.60 -5.83
N TYR A 288 20.75 4.75 -6.18
CA TYR A 288 20.10 4.77 -7.47
C TYR A 288 19.37 6.09 -7.72
N VAL A 289 18.57 6.59 -6.77
CA VAL A 289 17.88 7.89 -6.91
C VAL A 289 18.86 9.07 -6.95
N LYS A 290 20.00 9.00 -6.26
CA LYS A 290 21.04 10.04 -6.33
C LYS A 290 21.62 10.18 -7.74
N SER A 291 21.69 9.09 -8.51
CA SER A 291 22.17 9.08 -9.89
C SER A 291 21.23 9.77 -10.89
N TRP A 292 19.95 9.95 -10.53
CA TRP A 292 18.95 10.53 -11.43
C TRP A 292 19.15 12.03 -11.64
N SER A 293 18.91 12.49 -12.87
CA SER A 293 18.87 13.91 -13.22
C SER A 293 17.73 14.62 -12.48
N SER A 294 17.84 15.94 -12.32
CA SER A 294 16.75 16.77 -11.76
C SER A 294 15.48 16.64 -12.62
N SER A 295 15.63 16.66 -13.95
CA SER A 295 14.52 16.46 -14.90
C SER A 295 13.74 15.16 -14.64
N LYS A 296 14.46 14.07 -14.37
CA LYS A 296 13.86 12.77 -14.05
C LYS A 296 13.05 12.83 -12.76
N LYS A 297 13.66 13.36 -11.70
CA LYS A 297 13.00 13.50 -10.38
C LYS A 297 11.75 14.37 -10.48
N ASP A 298 11.83 15.48 -11.20
CA ASP A 298 10.71 16.41 -11.40
C ASP A 298 9.59 15.76 -12.22
N THR A 299 9.93 15.05 -13.29
CA THR A 299 8.96 14.35 -14.14
C THR A 299 8.23 13.26 -13.34
N ILE A 300 8.96 12.40 -12.62
CA ILE A 300 8.36 11.34 -11.80
C ILE A 300 7.51 11.95 -10.67
N THR A 301 8.00 13.00 -10.01
CA THR A 301 7.25 13.68 -8.94
C THR A 301 5.97 14.31 -9.45
N LYS A 302 6.00 14.96 -10.62
CA LYS A 302 4.81 15.53 -11.25
C LYS A 302 3.82 14.43 -11.62
N PHE A 303 4.30 13.39 -12.29
CA PHE A 303 3.46 12.26 -12.69
C PHE A 303 2.78 11.60 -11.49
N PHE A 304 3.52 11.31 -10.41
CA PHE A 304 2.97 10.75 -9.18
C PHE A 304 1.96 11.69 -8.49
N LYS A 305 2.15 13.01 -8.55
CA LYS A 305 1.18 13.97 -7.99
C LYS A 305 -0.13 13.96 -8.76
N ASP A 306 -0.05 13.92 -10.09
CA ASP A 306 -1.23 13.92 -10.96
C ASP A 306 -2.07 12.65 -10.68
N THR A 307 -1.41 11.51 -10.44
CA THR A 307 -2.06 10.20 -10.22
C THR A 307 -2.72 10.04 -8.86
N ILE A 308 -2.34 10.83 -7.85
CA ILE A 308 -3.00 10.83 -6.53
C ILE A 308 -4.47 11.25 -6.65
N PHE A 309 -4.79 12.14 -7.59
CA PHE A 309 -6.14 12.67 -7.77
C PHE A 309 -6.87 11.98 -8.93
N GLU A 310 -6.20 11.81 -10.07
CA GLU A 310 -6.74 11.13 -11.25
C GLU A 310 -5.62 10.36 -11.97
N GLY A 311 -5.80 9.05 -12.18
CA GLY A 311 -4.80 8.25 -12.90
C GLY A 311 -4.51 8.82 -14.30
N ASN A 312 -3.24 9.11 -14.59
CA ASN A 312 -2.81 9.70 -15.86
C ASN A 312 -2.14 8.65 -16.76
N TYR A 313 -2.97 7.86 -17.45
CA TYR A 313 -2.49 6.75 -18.28
C TYR A 313 -2.00 7.16 -19.67
N ASP A 314 -2.23 8.40 -20.08
CA ASP A 314 -1.89 8.90 -21.42
C ASP A 314 -0.56 9.66 -21.43
N PHE A 315 -0.01 10.01 -20.26
CA PHE A 315 1.31 10.60 -20.18
C PHE A 315 2.39 9.52 -20.36
N HIS A 316 3.32 9.81 -21.29
CA HIS A 316 4.48 9.00 -21.59
C HIS A 316 5.74 9.86 -21.49
N SER A 317 6.77 9.33 -20.83
CA SER A 317 8.10 9.92 -20.80
C SER A 317 9.12 8.84 -20.45
N PRO A 318 10.27 8.75 -21.14
CA PRO A 318 11.33 7.80 -20.79
C PRO A 318 11.83 8.01 -19.35
N GLU A 319 11.63 9.20 -18.79
CA GLU A 319 11.99 9.51 -17.40
C GLU A 319 11.18 8.74 -16.37
N LEU A 320 10.05 8.11 -16.73
CA LEU A 320 9.25 7.30 -15.81
C LEU A 320 9.87 5.93 -15.50
N TYR A 321 10.95 5.52 -16.17
CA TYR A 321 11.61 4.24 -15.96
C TYR A 321 12.26 4.13 -14.57
N LEU A 322 11.91 3.10 -13.78
CA LEU A 322 12.36 2.92 -12.39
C LEU A 322 13.41 1.80 -12.18
N PHE A 323 13.86 1.13 -13.25
CA PHE A 323 14.70 -0.08 -13.16
C PHE A 323 16.16 0.11 -13.60
#